data_AF-K3V7F1-F1
#
_entry.id   AF-K3V7F1-F1
#
_cell.length_a   1.000
_cell.length_b   1.000
_cell.length_c   1.000
_cell.angle_alpha   90.00
_cell.angle_beta   90.00
_cell.angle_gamma   90.00
#
_symmetry.space_group_name_H-M   'P 1'
#
loop_
_entity.id
_entity.type
_entity.pdbx_description
1 polymer ?
#
loop_
_entity_poly.entity_id
_entity_poly.type
_entity_poly.pdbx_seq_one_letter_code
_entity_poly.pdbx_strand_id
1 'polypeptide(L)'
;MAGRRPRPYMPFAGSNDSDVEITSHYVNHDDNTVDIWVTWCNGSQEMLCSEYDVQTVKPNIVYEYWRKVGGRDHATELDKHHVFNILDENRKSYRVQWTGFDEDGATWEVKSKVKRICPRAELDWKYRKEWAALETRR
;
A
#
# COMPACT_ATOMS: atom_id res chain seq x y z
N MET A 1 4.81 -8.57 -22.86
CA MET A 1 5.67 -8.46 -21.67
C MET A 1 5.56 -7.04 -21.13
N ALA A 2 4.63 -6.76 -20.20
CA ALA A 2 4.57 -5.44 -19.57
C ALA A 2 5.72 -5.36 -18.55
N GLY A 3 6.81 -4.69 -18.93
CA GLY A 3 8.00 -4.54 -18.10
C GLY A 3 7.63 -3.95 -16.74
N ARG A 4 8.12 -4.60 -15.68
CA ARG A 4 8.14 -4.00 -14.34
C ARG A 4 8.87 -2.66 -14.50
N ARG A 5 8.17 -1.52 -14.42
CA ARG A 5 8.88 -0.26 -14.19
C ARG A 5 9.69 -0.47 -12.90
N PRO A 6 11.00 -0.19 -12.89
CA PRO A 6 11.77 -0.23 -11.65
C PRO A 6 11.02 0.60 -10.63
N ARG A 7 10.76 0.04 -9.45
CA ARG A 7 10.14 0.81 -8.37
C ARG A 7 11.03 2.02 -8.11
N PRO A 8 10.47 3.23 -7.94
CA PRO A 8 11.27 4.39 -7.59
C PRO A 8 12.11 4.04 -6.35
N TYR A 9 13.39 4.35 -6.40
CA TYR A 9 14.28 4.14 -5.27
C TYR A 9 13.78 4.98 -4.10
N MET A 10 13.44 4.32 -3.00
CA MET A 10 13.04 4.97 -1.76
C MET A 10 14.27 5.08 -0.86
N PRO A 11 14.85 6.28 -0.70
CA PRO A 11 16.10 6.47 0.05
C PRO A 11 16.01 6.03 1.52
N PHE A 12 14.81 6.04 2.11
CA PHE A 12 14.55 5.59 3.48
C PHE A 12 14.27 4.08 3.61
N ALA A 13 14.20 3.32 2.51
CA ALA A 13 13.81 1.90 2.57
C ALA A 13 14.77 1.04 3.42
N GLY A 14 16.04 1.45 3.52
CA GLY A 14 17.05 0.78 4.37
C GLY A 14 17.19 1.33 5.79
N SER A 15 16.51 2.43 6.12
CA SER A 15 16.54 3.02 7.47
C SER A 15 15.65 2.20 8.43
N ASN A 16 15.83 2.34 9.75
CA ASN A 16 14.85 1.78 10.69
C ASN A 16 13.55 2.58 10.65
N ASP A 17 12.45 2.00 11.12
CA ASP A 17 11.16 2.71 11.20
C ASP A 17 11.24 3.89 12.19
N SER A 18 12.08 3.80 13.23
CA SER A 18 12.32 4.88 14.19
C SER A 18 13.14 6.06 13.65
N ASP A 19 13.77 5.89 12.49
CA ASP A 19 14.68 6.90 11.92
C ASP A 19 13.97 7.81 10.91
N VAL A 20 12.70 7.54 10.63
CA VAL A 20 11.86 8.31 9.71
C VAL A 20 10.48 8.51 10.30
N GLU A 21 9.88 9.65 9.98
CA GLU A 21 8.52 9.98 10.38
C GLU A 21 7.73 10.55 9.21
N ILE A 22 6.42 10.40 9.29
CA ILE A 22 5.50 11.09 8.41
C ILE A 22 5.07 12.38 9.08
N THR A 23 5.36 13.52 8.44
CA THR A 23 5.11 14.85 9.01
C THR A 23 3.76 15.42 8.56
N SER A 24 3.39 15.19 7.30
CA SER A 24 2.15 15.70 6.71
C SER A 24 1.74 14.89 5.48
N HIS A 25 0.53 15.14 4.98
CA HIS A 25 -0.01 14.53 3.78
C HIS A 25 -0.67 15.57 2.88
N TYR A 26 -0.79 15.24 1.60
CA TYR A 26 -1.52 15.99 0.58
C TYR A 26 -2.53 15.06 -0.07
N VAL A 27 -3.80 15.49 -0.12
CA VAL A 27 -4.90 14.70 -0.67
C VAL A 27 -5.20 15.16 -2.10
N ASN A 28 -5.24 14.21 -3.02
CA ASN A 28 -5.75 14.45 -4.37
C ASN A 28 -7.12 13.77 -4.53
N HIS A 29 -8.17 14.58 -4.57
CA HIS A 29 -9.54 14.09 -4.71
C HIS A 29 -9.90 13.68 -6.14
N ASP A 30 -9.16 14.15 -7.16
CA ASP A 30 -9.46 13.82 -8.56
C ASP A 30 -9.13 12.35 -8.87
N ASP A 31 -8.07 11.82 -8.26
CA ASP A 31 -7.61 10.44 -8.44
C ASP A 31 -7.74 9.57 -7.18
N ASN A 32 -8.26 10.13 -6.09
CA ASN A 32 -8.37 9.50 -4.77
C ASN A 32 -7.03 8.98 -4.24
N THR A 33 -5.93 9.69 -4.50
CA THR A 33 -4.58 9.36 -4.01
C THR A 33 -4.14 10.31 -2.89
N VAL A 34 -3.12 9.87 -2.16
CA VAL A 34 -2.49 10.66 -1.11
C VAL A 34 -0.98 10.62 -1.34
N ASP A 35 -0.37 11.79 -1.32
CA ASP A 35 1.08 11.93 -1.20
C ASP A 35 1.45 12.30 0.24
N ILE A 36 2.58 11.81 0.71
CA ILE A 36 3.00 11.89 2.10
C ILE A 36 4.41 12.46 2.18
N TRP A 37 4.60 13.41 3.09
CA TRP A 37 5.91 13.94 3.45
C TRP A 37 6.59 13.04 4.47
N VAL A 38 7.73 12.47 4.06
CA VAL A 38 8.59 11.62 4.89
C VAL A 38 9.85 12.39 5.25
N THR A 39 10.13 12.50 6.54
CA THR A 39 11.27 13.23 7.10
C THR A 39 12.11 12.30 7.95
N TRP A 40 13.43 12.42 7.87
CA TRP A 40 14.34 11.64 8.72
C TRP A 40 14.41 12.30 10.08
N CYS A 41 14.44 11.52 11.15
CA CYS A 41 14.36 12.03 12.54
C CYS A 41 15.54 12.95 12.93
N ASN A 42 16.64 12.90 12.19
CA ASN A 42 17.77 13.82 12.34
C ASN A 42 17.56 15.17 11.62
N GLY A 43 16.41 15.37 10.98
CA GLY A 43 16.06 16.54 10.18
C GLY A 43 16.89 16.71 8.90
N SER A 44 17.70 15.73 8.51
CA SER A 44 18.68 15.93 7.42
C SER A 44 18.05 15.92 6.03
N GLN A 45 16.85 15.36 5.90
CA GLN A 45 16.21 15.13 4.61
C GLN A 45 14.69 15.06 4.78
N GLU A 46 13.97 15.56 3.78
CA GLU A 46 12.52 15.45 3.63
C GLU A 46 12.20 15.11 2.15
N MET A 47 11.19 14.29 1.93
CA MET A 47 10.78 13.86 0.59
C MET A 47 9.27 13.65 0.51
N LEU A 48 8.65 14.13 -0.57
CA LEU A 48 7.27 13.80 -0.91
C LEU A 48 7.24 12.47 -1.67
N CYS A 49 6.44 11.53 -1.20
CA CYS A 49 6.29 10.20 -1.79
C CYS A 49 4.83 9.80 -1.86
N SER A 50 4.48 8.93 -2.82
CA SER A 50 3.13 8.37 -2.85
C SER A 50 2.89 7.50 -1.61
N GLU A 51 1.69 7.55 -1.05
CA GLU A 51 1.29 6.70 0.08
C GLU A 51 1.56 5.21 -0.20
N TYR A 52 1.29 4.78 -1.43
CA TYR A 52 1.52 3.40 -1.89
C TYR A 52 3.00 2.99 -1.77
N ASP A 53 3.91 3.86 -2.19
CA ASP A 53 5.34 3.57 -2.16
C ASP A 53 5.87 3.55 -0.72
N VAL A 54 5.41 4.48 0.14
CA VAL A 54 5.78 4.46 1.56
C VAL A 54 5.26 3.19 2.22
N GLN A 55 3.98 2.84 2.03
CA GLN A 55 3.40 1.62 2.60
C GLN A 55 4.10 0.34 2.12
N THR A 56 4.63 0.36 0.90
CA THR A 56 5.39 -0.76 0.33
C THR A 56 6.68 -1.04 1.10
N VAL A 57 7.39 0.00 1.55
CA VAL A 57 8.72 -0.15 2.17
C VAL A 57 8.69 -0.02 3.69
N LYS A 58 7.77 0.78 4.22
CA LYS A 58 7.57 1.05 5.64
C LYS A 58 6.06 1.11 5.96
N PRO A 59 5.36 -0.03 5.96
CA PRO A 59 3.92 -0.06 6.22
C PRO A 59 3.56 0.47 7.61
N ASN A 60 4.38 0.17 8.63
CA ASN A 60 4.06 0.52 10.02
C ASN A 60 3.94 2.03 10.25
N ILE A 61 4.87 2.82 9.71
CA ILE A 61 4.85 4.28 9.88
C ILE A 61 3.59 4.90 9.24
N VAL A 62 3.10 4.33 8.12
CA VAL A 62 1.85 4.77 7.47
C VAL A 62 0.66 4.52 8.38
N TYR A 63 0.56 3.31 8.94
CA TYR A 63 -0.56 2.95 9.82
C TYR A 63 -0.54 3.75 11.13
N GLU A 64 0.64 3.97 11.71
CA GLU A 64 0.81 4.84 12.88
C GLU A 64 0.42 6.28 12.60
N TYR A 65 0.85 6.82 11.46
CA TYR A 65 0.48 8.16 11.04
C TYR A 65 -1.03 8.33 10.94
N TRP A 66 -1.71 7.44 10.20
CA TRP A 66 -3.16 7.52 10.05
C TRP A 66 -3.90 7.37 11.37
N ARG A 67 -3.47 6.46 12.24
CA ARG A 67 -4.05 6.35 13.59
C ARG A 67 -3.89 7.64 14.40
N LYS A 68 -2.75 8.31 14.28
CA LYS A 68 -2.46 9.58 14.99
C LYS A 68 -3.37 10.73 14.53
N VAL A 69 -3.74 10.78 13.25
CA VAL A 69 -4.62 11.83 12.69
C VAL A 69 -6.11 11.44 12.66
N GLY A 70 -6.50 10.40 13.42
CA GLY A 70 -7.90 10.00 13.59
C GLY A 70 -8.44 9.01 12.56
N GLY A 71 -7.57 8.42 11.73
CA GLY A 71 -7.91 7.48 10.67
C GLY A 71 -7.68 8.07 9.28
N ARG A 72 -7.38 7.21 8.30
CA ARG A 72 -7.12 7.64 6.91
C ARG A 72 -8.39 8.23 6.27
N ASP A 73 -9.50 7.54 6.41
CA ASP A 73 -10.81 7.98 5.93
C ASP A 73 -11.25 9.30 6.57
N HIS A 74 -11.06 9.45 7.89
CA HIS A 74 -11.34 10.69 8.59
C HIS A 74 -10.47 11.86 8.12
N ALA A 75 -9.17 11.64 7.97
CA ALA A 75 -8.22 12.70 7.63
C ALA A 75 -8.28 13.12 6.15
N THR A 76 -8.71 12.23 5.26
CA THR A 76 -8.66 12.46 3.80
C THR A 76 -10.03 12.61 3.15
N GLU A 77 -11.10 12.22 3.84
CA GLU A 77 -12.46 12.09 3.28
C GLU A 77 -12.53 11.17 2.04
N LEU A 78 -11.51 10.32 1.85
CA LEU A 78 -11.44 9.38 0.73
C LEU A 78 -11.90 7.97 1.14
N ASP A 79 -12.69 7.36 0.26
CA ASP A 79 -13.04 5.94 0.33
C ASP A 79 -11.86 5.02 -0.03
N LYS A 80 -12.04 3.73 0.25
CA LYS A 80 -11.13 2.64 -0.14
C LYS A 80 -11.15 2.44 -1.66
N HIS A 81 -10.24 3.12 -2.35
CA HIS A 81 -10.20 3.17 -3.81
C HIS A 81 -9.07 2.34 -4.44
N HIS A 82 -7.85 2.45 -3.91
CA HIS A 82 -6.66 1.85 -4.52
C HIS A 82 -6.27 0.53 -3.85
N VAL A 83 -6.19 -0.53 -4.66
CA VAL A 83 -5.79 -1.87 -4.19
C VAL A 83 -4.30 -1.85 -3.88
N PHE A 84 -3.93 -2.12 -2.63
CA PHE A 84 -2.54 -2.30 -2.24
C PHE A 84 -2.12 -3.76 -2.42
N ASN A 85 -2.89 -4.70 -1.87
CA ASN A 85 -2.56 -6.12 -1.94
C ASN A 85 -3.81 -7.01 -1.89
N ILE A 86 -3.66 -8.25 -2.35
CA ILE A 86 -4.62 -9.34 -2.07
C ILE A 86 -4.01 -10.21 -0.98
N LEU A 87 -4.73 -10.33 0.13
CA LEU A 87 -4.33 -11.08 1.32
C LEU A 87 -4.83 -12.52 1.28
N ASP A 88 -6.04 -12.72 0.76
CA ASP A 88 -6.68 -14.03 0.71
C ASP A 88 -7.68 -14.13 -0.46
N GLU A 89 -8.13 -15.34 -0.78
CA GLU A 89 -9.19 -15.59 -1.74
C GLU A 89 -10.18 -16.65 -1.30
N ASN A 90 -11.43 -16.45 -1.68
CA ASN A 90 -12.44 -17.51 -1.66
C ASN A 90 -12.96 -17.76 -3.09
N ARG A 91 -14.04 -18.54 -3.22
CA ARG A 91 -14.59 -18.92 -4.54
C ARG A 91 -14.96 -17.70 -5.41
N LYS A 92 -15.50 -16.63 -4.83
CA LYS A 92 -16.07 -15.49 -5.58
C LYS A 92 -15.36 -14.15 -5.32
N SER A 93 -14.54 -14.08 -4.28
CA SER A 93 -13.99 -12.81 -3.79
C SER A 93 -12.51 -12.92 -3.42
N TYR A 94 -11.86 -11.77 -3.40
CA TYR A 94 -10.54 -11.53 -2.82
C TYR A 94 -10.69 -10.75 -1.52
N ARG A 95 -9.89 -11.07 -0.50
CA ARG A 95 -9.70 -10.19 0.66
C ARG A 95 -8.64 -9.16 0.28
N VAL A 96 -9.07 -7.92 0.06
CA VAL A 96 -8.28 -6.83 -0.49
C VAL A 96 -7.80 -5.92 0.64
N GLN A 97 -6.49 -5.74 0.73
CA GLN A 97 -5.88 -4.65 1.47
C GLN A 97 -5.84 -3.41 0.59
N TRP A 98 -6.18 -2.26 1.18
CA TRP A 98 -6.26 -0.98 0.50
C TRP A 98 -5.07 -0.09 0.84
N THR A 99 -4.69 0.79 -0.08
CA THR A 99 -3.63 1.77 0.17
C THR A 99 -4.02 2.67 1.33
N GLY A 100 -3.10 2.83 2.29
CA GLY A 100 -3.33 3.57 3.55
C GLY A 100 -3.95 2.76 4.68
N PHE A 101 -4.35 1.51 4.44
CA PHE A 101 -4.98 0.65 5.44
C PHE A 101 -4.12 -0.58 5.73
N ASP A 102 -4.12 -0.98 7.00
CA ASP A 102 -3.56 -2.26 7.44
C ASP A 102 -4.48 -3.45 7.02
N GLU A 103 -4.11 -4.65 7.44
CA GLU A 103 -4.84 -5.87 7.11
C GLU A 103 -6.21 -5.95 7.81
N ASP A 104 -6.39 -5.25 8.93
CA ASP A 104 -7.67 -5.17 9.64
C ASP A 104 -8.65 -4.27 8.89
N GLY A 105 -8.14 -3.26 8.18
CA GLY A 105 -8.89 -2.47 7.22
C GLY A 105 -9.27 -3.20 5.91
N ALA A 106 -8.86 -4.46 5.71
CA ALA A 106 -9.13 -5.19 4.48
C ALA A 106 -10.62 -5.55 4.31
N THR A 107 -11.10 -5.59 3.05
CA THR A 107 -12.50 -5.96 2.73
C THR A 107 -12.57 -7.10 1.71
N TRP A 108 -13.67 -7.85 1.73
CA TRP A 108 -13.93 -8.88 0.71
C TRP A 108 -14.56 -8.26 -0.54
N GLU A 109 -13.83 -8.31 -1.65
CA GLU A 109 -14.25 -7.73 -2.93
C GLU A 109 -14.45 -8.81 -4.00
N VAL A 110 -15.50 -8.66 -4.81
CA VAL A 110 -15.79 -9.60 -5.89
C VAL A 110 -14.62 -9.61 -6.89
N LYS A 111 -14.18 -10.80 -7.33
CA LYS A 111 -13.01 -10.94 -8.22
C LYS A 111 -13.12 -10.10 -9.50
N SER A 112 -14.31 -9.96 -10.06
CA SER A 112 -14.54 -9.12 -11.26
C SER A 112 -14.29 -7.63 -11.01
N LYS A 113 -14.62 -7.12 -9.80
CA LYS A 113 -14.31 -5.72 -9.42
C LYS A 113 -12.80 -5.52 -9.35
N VAL A 114 -12.09 -6.39 -8.63
CA VAL A 114 -10.63 -6.29 -8.47
C VAL A 114 -9.93 -6.39 -9.83
N LYS A 115 -10.33 -7.33 -10.68
CA LYS A 115 -9.81 -7.46 -12.04
C LYS A 115 -10.01 -6.22 -12.90
N ARG A 116 -11.15 -5.52 -12.72
CA ARG A 116 -11.46 -4.29 -13.44
C ARG A 116 -10.61 -3.11 -12.98
N ILE A 117 -10.47 -2.93 -11.65
CA ILE A 117 -9.79 -1.74 -11.09
C ILE A 117 -8.28 -1.91 -10.98
N CYS A 118 -7.79 -3.12 -10.71
CA CYS A 118 -6.37 -3.42 -10.55
C CYS A 118 -6.06 -4.84 -11.05
N PRO A 119 -6.09 -5.07 -12.38
CA PRO A 119 -5.76 -6.39 -12.96
C PRO A 119 -4.35 -6.86 -12.58
N ARG A 120 -3.45 -5.93 -12.27
CA ARG A 120 -2.10 -6.23 -11.81
C ARG A 120 -2.08 -6.96 -10.47
N ALA A 121 -2.91 -6.55 -9.51
CA ALA A 121 -2.99 -7.21 -8.20
C ALA A 121 -3.42 -8.67 -8.34
N GLU A 122 -4.35 -8.99 -9.25
CA GLU A 122 -4.76 -10.37 -9.54
C GLU A 122 -3.61 -11.21 -10.11
N LEU A 123 -2.82 -10.64 -11.03
CA LEU A 123 -1.65 -11.32 -11.61
C LEU A 123 -0.59 -11.59 -10.54
N ASP A 124 -0.28 -10.60 -9.70
CA ASP A 124 0.71 -10.74 -8.64
C ASP A 124 0.27 -11.76 -7.58
N TRP A 125 -1.02 -11.81 -7.23
CA TRP A 125 -1.59 -12.84 -6.35
C TRP A 125 -1.42 -14.25 -6.91
N LYS A 126 -1.79 -14.47 -8.17
CA LYS A 126 -1.66 -15.78 -8.82
C LYS A 126 -0.21 -16.25 -8.87
N TYR A 127 0.69 -15.33 -9.24
CA TYR A 127 2.12 -15.61 -9.26
C TYR A 127 2.62 -16.05 -7.87
N ARG A 128 2.30 -15.31 -6.80
CA ARG A 128 2.70 -15.70 -5.43
C ARG A 128 2.20 -17.08 -5.05
N LYS A 129 0.95 -17.43 -5.39
CA LYS A 129 0.39 -18.76 -5.13
C LYS A 129 1.13 -19.88 -5.87
N GLU A 130 1.44 -19.68 -7.14
CA GLU A 130 2.18 -20.65 -7.94
C GLU A 130 3.58 -20.90 -7.36
N TRP A 131 4.29 -19.83 -6.98
CA TRP A 131 5.62 -19.95 -6.36
C TRP A 131 5.57 -20.65 -5.01
N ALA A 132 4.62 -20.30 -4.13
CA ALA A 132 4.45 -20.99 -2.85
C ALA A 132 4.16 -22.49 -3.03
N ALA A 133 3.36 -22.85 -4.04
CA ALA A 133 3.07 -24.25 -4.36
C ALA A 133 4.28 -25.01 -4.90
N LEU A 134 5.20 -24.34 -5.62
CA LEU A 134 6.44 -24.94 -6.09
C LEU A 134 7.45 -25.14 -4.95
N GLU A 135 7.53 -24.20 -4.02
CA GLU A 135 8.45 -24.27 -2.88
C GLU A 135 8.05 -25.36 -1.88
N THR A 136 6.75 -25.57 -1.67
CA THR A 136 6.22 -26.63 -0.79
C THR A 136 6.42 -28.05 -1.35
N ARG A 137 6.79 -28.19 -2.63
CA ARG A 137 7.02 -29.48 -3.31
C ARG A 137 8.49 -29.91 -3.32
N ARG A 138 9.40 -29.09 -2.77
CA ARG A 138 10.83 -29.41 -2.61
C ARG A 138 11.10 -29.95 -1.21
#